data_AF-A0A9N9EN37-F1
#
_entry.id   AF-A0A9N9EN37-F1
#
_cell.length_a   1.000
_cell.length_b   1.000
_cell.length_c   1.000
_cell.angle_alpha   90.00
_cell.angle_beta   90.00
_cell.angle_gamma   90.00
#
_symmetry.space_group_name_H-M   'P 1'
#
loop_
_entity.id
_entity.type
_entity.pdbx_description
1 polymer ?
#
loop_
_entity_poly.entity_id
_entity_poly.type
_entity_poly.pdbx_seq_one_letter_code
_entity_poly.pdbx_strand_id
1 'polypeptide(L)' 'TDNKTAQAQSIQHLWNSGITNAAKIRRRTNISRSTIYFNLVKLKKTGSIFHKNAPVAPKKSLQRAQKLLGSILEKI' A
#
# COMPACT_ATOMS: atom_id res chain seq x y z
N THR A 1 -9.62 -9.68 -14.46
CA THR A 1 -8.96 -9.24 -13.22
C THR A 1 -10.01 -8.73 -12.26
N ASP A 2 -10.17 -9.35 -11.10
CA ASP A 2 -11.24 -8.98 -10.16
C ASP A 2 -11.06 -7.53 -9.67
N ASN A 3 -12.11 -6.71 -9.82
CA ASN A 3 -12.11 -5.29 -9.41
C ASN A 3 -11.66 -5.12 -7.94
N LYS A 4 -12.02 -6.06 -7.05
CA LYS A 4 -11.59 -6.07 -5.64
C LYS A 4 -10.07 -6.15 -5.48
N THR A 5 -9.38 -6.90 -6.33
CA THR A 5 -7.92 -7.07 -6.29
C THR A 5 -7.20 -5.79 -6.70
N ALA A 6 -7.71 -5.09 -7.73
CA ALA A 6 -7.17 -3.80 -8.16
C ALA A 6 -7.34 -2.70 -7.10
N GLN A 7 -8.51 -2.67 -6.45
CA GLN A 7 -8.78 -1.73 -5.34
C GLN A 7 -7.84 -1.98 -4.16
N ALA A 8 -7.66 -3.24 -3.76
CA ALA A 8 -6.72 -3.64 -2.72
C ALA A 8 -5.30 -3.18 -3.05
N GLN A 9 -4.78 -3.52 -4.23
CA GLN A 9 -3.44 -3.12 -4.68
C GLN A 9 -3.23 -1.60 -4.64
N SER A 10 -4.24 -0.83 -5.07
CA SER A 10 -4.20 0.64 -5.03
C SER A 10 -4.08 1.17 -3.61
N ILE A 11 -4.83 0.59 -2.66
CA ILE A 11 -4.75 0.94 -1.24
C ILE A 11 -3.39 0.58 -0.65
N GLN A 12 -2.82 -0.59 -0.97
CA GLN A 12 -1.49 -0.99 -0.48
C GLN A 12 -0.39 -0.10 -1.03
N HIS A 13 -0.47 0.29 -2.29
CA HIS A 13 0.49 1.21 -2.90
C HIS A 13 0.50 2.55 -2.15
N LEU A 14 -0.68 3.11 -1.85
CA LEU A 14 -0.81 4.35 -1.08
C LEU A 14 -0.31 4.21 0.36
N TRP A 15 -0.60 3.08 1.01
CA TRP A 15 -0.08 2.76 2.34
C TRP A 15 1.45 2.71 2.36
N ASN A 16 2.06 1.99 1.42
CA ASN A 16 3.52 1.88 1.29
C ASN A 16 4.18 3.24 0.99
N SER A 17 3.43 4.17 0.39
CA SER A 17 3.85 5.56 0.15
C SER A 17 3.60 6.48 1.36
N GLY A 18 3.21 5.93 2.53
CA GLY A 18 2.97 6.68 3.77
C GLY A 18 1.58 7.28 3.90
N ILE A 19 0.66 7.05 2.94
CA ILE A 19 -0.70 7.59 2.98
C ILE A 19 -1.62 6.59 3.67
N THR A 20 -1.83 6.80 4.97
CA THR A 20 -2.66 5.94 5.82
C THR A 20 -4.06 6.52 6.10
N ASN A 21 -4.30 7.78 5.73
CA ASN A 21 -5.57 8.46 5.97
C ASN A 21 -6.64 8.03 4.96
N ALA A 22 -7.73 7.44 5.45
CA ALA A 22 -8.82 6.92 4.61
C ALA A 22 -9.47 7.98 3.71
N ALA A 23 -9.60 9.23 4.17
CA ALA A 23 -10.17 10.31 3.36
C ALA A 23 -9.25 10.71 2.20
N LYS A 24 -7.92 10.74 2.44
CA LYS A 24 -6.93 11.00 1.37
C LYS A 24 -6.92 9.88 0.34
N ILE A 25 -7.00 8.62 0.79
CA ILE A 25 -7.08 7.45 -0.09
C ILE A 25 -8.35 7.54 -0.95
N ARG A 26 -9.52 7.80 -0.35
CA ARG A 26 -10.78 7.94 -1.08
C ARG A 26 -10.70 9.00 -2.18
N ARG A 27 -10.14 10.17 -1.88
CA ARG A 27 -9.99 11.25 -2.86
C ARG A 27 -9.12 10.86 -4.07
N ARG A 28 -8.16 9.94 -3.88
CA ARG A 28 -7.24 9.51 -4.95
C ARG A 28 -7.77 8.33 -5.76
N THR A 29 -8.58 7.46 -5.17
CA THR A 29 -8.95 6.18 -5.79
C THR A 29 -10.44 6.02 -6.06
N ASN A 30 -11.27 6.92 -5.52
CA ASN A 30 -12.74 6.81 -5.52
C ASN A 30 -13.28 5.49 -4.91
N ILE A 31 -12.47 4.76 -4.14
CA ILE A 31 -12.89 3.53 -3.47
C ILE A 31 -13.80 3.87 -2.28
N SER A 32 -14.80 3.02 -2.03
CA SER A 32 -15.72 3.20 -0.90
C SER A 32 -14.97 3.26 0.45
N ARG A 33 -15.48 4.08 1.39
CA ARG A 33 -14.85 4.23 2.72
C ARG A 33 -14.74 2.89 3.43
N SER A 34 -15.78 2.06 3.37
CA SER A 34 -15.82 0.75 4.02
C SER A 34 -14.72 -0.17 3.50
N THR A 35 -14.52 -0.24 2.18
CA THR A 35 -13.42 -1.01 1.58
C THR A 35 -12.06 -0.49 2.01
N ILE A 36 -11.88 0.84 2.06
CA ILE A 36 -10.62 1.44 2.51
C ILE A 36 -10.34 1.06 3.98
N TYR A 37 -11.30 1.28 4.89
CA TYR A 37 -11.11 0.95 6.31
C TYR A 37 -10.81 -0.54 6.52
N PHE A 38 -11.54 -1.42 5.85
CA PHE A 38 -11.31 -2.86 5.93
C PHE A 38 -9.87 -3.23 5.55
N ASN A 39 -9.35 -2.68 4.44
CA ASN A 39 -7.98 -2.93 3.99
C ASN A 39 -6.93 -2.26 4.90
N LEU A 40 -7.19 -1.06 5.42
CA LEU A 40 -6.30 -0.40 6.39
C LEU A 40 -6.19 -1.18 7.70
N VAL A 41 -7.30 -1.74 8.20
CA VAL A 41 -7.29 -2.60 9.38
C VAL A 41 -6.46 -3.86 9.14
N LYS A 42 -6.58 -4.47 7.95
CA LYS A 42 -5.72 -5.60 7.56
C LYS A 42 -4.25 -5.18 7.51
N LEU A 43 -3.91 -4.13 6.78
CA LEU A 43 -2.54 -3.62 6.67
C LEU A 43 -1.92 -3.31 8.04
N LYS A 44 -2.68 -2.72 8.96
CA LYS A 44 -2.22 -2.45 10.33
C LYS A 44 -1.93 -3.74 11.12
N LYS A 45 -2.74 -4.79 10.93
CA LYS A 45 -2.61 -6.06 11.65
C LYS A 45 -1.52 -6.98 11.07
N THR A 46 -1.35 -7.01 9.77
CA THR A 46 -0.53 -8.03 9.08
C THR A 46 0.61 -7.45 8.25
N GLY A 47 0.61 -6.14 7.98
CA GLY A 47 1.51 -5.49 7.02
C GLY A 47 1.21 -5.82 5.55
N SER A 48 0.16 -6.60 5.26
CA SER A 48 -0.22 -6.99 3.91
C SER A 48 -1.71 -7.26 3.79
N ILE A 49 -2.32 -6.85 2.68
CA ILE A 49 -3.73 -7.14 2.36
C ILE A 49 -3.93 -8.45 1.61
N PHE A 50 -2.85 -9.10 1.18
CA PHE A 50 -2.91 -10.44 0.61
C PHE A 50 -3.02 -11.49 1.74
N HIS A 51 -3.82 -12.54 1.49
CA HIS A 51 -3.93 -13.67 2.41
C HIS A 51 -2.56 -14.34 2.58
N LYS A 52 -2.26 -14.89 3.78
CA LYS A 52 -0.97 -15.50 4.16
C LYS A 52 -0.42 -16.57 3.19
N ASN A 53 -1.20 -17.03 2.21
CA ASN A 53 -0.79 -17.99 1.19
C ASN A 53 -0.37 -17.33 -0.14
N ALA A 54 -0.40 -16.01 -0.26
CA ALA A 54 0.17 -15.32 -1.41
C ALA A 54 1.68 -15.16 -1.19
N PRO A 55 2.53 -15.58 -2.15
CA PRO A 55 3.99 -15.51 -2.02
C PRO A 55 4.41 -14.09 -1.67
N VAL A 56 4.98 -13.95 -0.46
CA VAL A 56 5.33 -12.67 0.15
C VAL A 56 6.36 -11.99 -0.73
N ALA A 57 6.01 -10.88 -1.37
CA ALA A 57 7.01 -10.01 -1.98
C ALA A 57 7.99 -9.58 -0.86
N PRO A 58 9.28 -9.94 -0.95
CA PRO A 58 10.18 -9.84 0.18
C PRO A 58 10.45 -8.37 0.51
N LYS A 59 10.47 -8.05 1.82
CA LYS A 59 10.78 -6.73 2.44
C LYS A 59 12.01 -6.01 1.87
N LYS A 60 12.88 -6.72 1.13
CA LYS A 60 14.06 -6.20 0.44
C LYS A 60 13.72 -5.16 -0.64
N SER A 61 12.56 -5.25 -1.31
CA SER A 61 12.20 -4.27 -2.36
C SER A 61 11.88 -2.88 -1.79
N LEU A 62 11.26 -2.81 -0.61
CA LEU A 62 10.94 -1.53 0.05
C LEU A 62 12.20 -0.83 0.56
N GLN A 63 13.13 -1.57 1.18
CA GLN A 63 14.42 -1.00 1.62
C GLN A 63 15.26 -0.52 0.43
N ARG A 64 15.24 -1.25 -0.69
CA ARG A 64 15.98 -0.85 -1.90
C ARG A 64 15.37 0.39 -2.55
N ALA A 65 14.04 0.50 -2.56
CA ALA A 65 13.33 1.69 -3.05
C ALA A 65 13.57 2.92 -2.16
N GLN A 66 13.55 2.75 -0.83
CA GLN A 66 13.87 3.83 0.12
C GLN A 66 15.32 4.29 0.00
N LYS A 67 16.26 3.35 -0.17
CA LYS A 67 17.69 3.68 -0.38
C LYS A 67 17.92 4.42 -1.69
N LEU A 68 17.24 4.02 -2.77
CA LEU A 68 17.32 4.70 -4.07
C LEU A 68 16.78 6.14 -4.00
N LEU A 69 15.65 6.35 -3.32
CA LEU A 69 15.07 7.67 -3.12
C LEU A 69 15.98 8.58 -2.29
N GLY A 70 16.59 8.06 -1.22
CA GLY A 70 17.59 8.79 -0.45
C GLY A 70 18.78 9.23 -1.29
N SER A 71 19.33 8.32 -2.11
CA SER A 71 20.49 8.62 -2.96
C SER A 71 20.24 9.61 -4.10
N ILE A 72 19.00 9.78 -4.55
CA ILE A 72 18.64 10.78 -5.57
C ILE A 72 18.55 12.17 -4.94
N LEU A 73 18.04 12.27 -3.71
CA LEU A 73 17.89 13.53 -2.99
C LEU A 73 19.22 14.11 -2.49
N GLU A 74 20.22 13.27 -2.19
CA GLU A 74 21.57 13.73 -1.80
C GLU A 74 22.46 14.19 -2.98
N LYS A 75 21.99 14.05 -4.22
CA LYS A 75 22.73 14.40 -5.45
C LYS A 75 22.21 15.68 -6.15
N ILE A 76 21.32 16.44 -5.50
CA ILE A 76 20.82 17.75 -5.95
C ILE A 76 21.40 18.81 -5.01
#